data_AF-A0A4R2IAS0-F1
#
_entry.id   AF-A0A4R2IAS0-F1
#
_cell.length_a   1.000
_cell.length_b   1.000
_cell.length_c   1.000
_cell.angle_alpha   90.00
_cell.angle_beta   90.00
_cell.angle_gamma   90.00
#
_symmetry.space_group_name_H-M   'P 1'
#
loop_
_entity.id
_entity.type
_entity.pdbx_description
1 polymer ?
#
loop_
_entity_poly.entity_id
_entity_poly.type
_entity_poly.pdbx_seq_one_letter_code
_entity_poly.pdbx_strand_id
1 'polypeptide(L)'
;MLTFVIIAIVAVVVILGIALIVSYNRFVKQRNLIQESWRQIDVELHRRYDLIPNLVETVRAYAAHERHVFEEVARLRTQAVNVQGATPEQRAAAEGELSGALRQMMISVEAYPQLQSNQNFLNLQRELTDTEDRIAAGRRFYNANVGDYNTRIEAFPSNVIANSFKFEKAGYFEVKDEQVRSVPQVSFGTIGSVAGEQAPPQMQPGAQSSGQIHPQMPGDQGNYSGGQLPPAQAPYQGQQAPYQGQPPVGGPPAGSPSPQDGQPPFTGGQ
;
A
#
# COMPACT_ATOMS: atom_id res chain seq x y z
N MET A 1 -40.47 18.06 -35.70
CA MET A 1 -39.19 17.32 -35.75
C MET A 1 -38.05 18.14 -35.17
N LEU A 2 -37.80 19.38 -35.63
CA LEU A 2 -36.72 20.24 -35.13
C LEU A 2 -36.71 20.44 -33.59
N THR A 3 -37.88 20.72 -32.99
CA THR A 3 -38.00 20.91 -31.53
C THR A 3 -37.56 19.67 -30.73
N PHE A 4 -37.92 18.46 -31.19
CA PHE A 4 -37.50 17.21 -30.54
C PHE A 4 -35.99 16.99 -30.66
N VAL A 5 -35.38 17.36 -31.79
CA VAL A 5 -33.92 17.31 -31.97
C VAL A 5 -33.21 18.27 -31.01
N ILE A 6 -33.71 19.49 -30.87
CA ILE A 6 -33.14 20.48 -29.94
C ILE A 6 -33.24 19.98 -28.49
N ILE A 7 -34.41 19.45 -28.08
CA ILE A 7 -34.60 18.90 -26.74
C ILE A 7 -33.63 17.72 -26.50
N ALA A 8 -33.45 16.84 -27.48
CA ALA A 8 -32.50 15.73 -27.38
C ALA A 8 -31.05 16.22 -27.21
N ILE A 9 -30.62 17.22 -27.98
CA ILE A 9 -29.28 17.82 -27.86
C ILE A 9 -29.09 18.45 -26.47
N VAL A 10 -30.06 19.24 -26.01
CA VAL A 10 -30.01 19.88 -24.69
C VAL A 10 -29.93 18.83 -23.58
N ALA A 11 -30.72 17.76 -23.67
CA ALA A 11 -30.67 16.67 -22.70
C ALA A 11 -29.29 16.00 -22.65
N VAL A 12 -28.67 15.72 -23.82
CA VAL A 12 -27.31 15.17 -23.90
C VAL A 12 -26.28 16.12 -23.28
N VAL A 13 -26.35 17.41 -23.58
CA VAL A 13 -25.45 18.42 -23.01
C VAL A 13 -25.58 18.49 -21.49
N VAL A 14 -26.79 18.45 -20.96
CA VAL A 14 -27.04 18.43 -19.51
C VAL A 14 -26.44 17.17 -18.87
N ILE A 15 -26.63 15.99 -19.48
CA ILE A 15 -26.06 14.73 -18.98
C ILE A 15 -24.52 14.80 -18.96
N LEU A 16 -23.90 15.29 -20.03
CA LEU A 16 -22.45 15.46 -20.11
C LEU A 16 -21.93 16.46 -19.08
N GLY A 17 -22.64 17.57 -18.86
CA GLY A 17 -22.32 18.56 -17.82
C GLY A 17 -22.34 17.97 -16.42
N ILE A 18 -23.37 17.19 -16.09
CA ILE A 18 -23.46 16.50 -14.79
C ILE A 18 -22.32 15.47 -14.64
N ALA A 19 -22.05 14.68 -15.68
CA ALA A 19 -20.97 13.69 -15.67
C ALA A 19 -19.59 14.35 -15.43
N LEU A 20 -19.35 15.51 -16.04
CA LEU A 20 -18.13 16.29 -15.84
C LEU A 20 -18.01 16.75 -14.38
N ILE A 21 -19.04 17.35 -13.81
CA ILE A 21 -19.04 17.85 -12.42
C ILE A 21 -18.78 16.70 -11.44
N VAL A 22 -19.48 15.58 -11.60
CA VAL A 22 -19.33 14.41 -10.72
C VAL A 22 -17.91 13.82 -10.83
N SER A 23 -17.38 13.69 -12.05
CA SER A 23 -16.04 13.14 -12.27
C SER A 23 -14.95 14.05 -11.69
N TYR A 24 -15.04 15.36 -11.94
CA TYR A 24 -14.10 16.34 -11.40
C TYR A 24 -14.06 16.31 -9.85
N ASN A 25 -15.22 16.33 -9.21
CA ASN A 25 -15.32 16.26 -7.75
C ASN A 25 -14.76 14.94 -7.19
N ARG A 26 -14.91 13.83 -7.93
CA ARG A 26 -14.30 12.53 -7.54
C ARG A 26 -12.78 12.59 -7.60
N PHE A 27 -12.19 13.18 -8.64
CA PHE A 27 -10.73 13.36 -8.71
C PHE A 27 -10.20 14.22 -7.57
N VAL A 28 -10.86 15.36 -7.28
CA VAL A 28 -10.49 16.23 -6.15
C VAL A 28 -10.56 15.46 -4.82
N LYS A 29 -11.64 14.68 -4.61
CA LYS A 29 -11.78 13.85 -3.41
C LYS A 29 -10.66 12.81 -3.29
N GLN A 30 -10.32 12.11 -4.38
CA GLN A 30 -9.24 11.12 -4.38
C GLN A 30 -7.87 11.75 -4.10
N ARG A 31 -7.58 12.92 -4.68
CA ARG A 31 -6.33 13.64 -4.41
C ARG A 31 -6.21 14.03 -2.94
N ASN A 32 -7.29 14.53 -2.34
CA ASN A 32 -7.32 14.87 -0.92
C ASN A 32 -7.15 13.61 -0.04
N LEU A 33 -7.73 12.48 -0.44
CA LEU A 33 -7.58 11.20 0.26
C LEU A 33 -6.12 10.69 0.21
N ILE A 34 -5.47 10.80 -0.95
CA ILE A 34 -4.04 10.47 -1.10
C ILE A 34 -3.21 11.36 -0.16
N GLN A 35 -3.43 12.68 -0.16
CA GLN A 35 -2.72 13.61 0.72
C GLN A 35 -2.96 13.33 2.21
N GLU A 36 -4.19 12.97 2.59
CA GLU A 36 -4.52 12.56 3.95
C GLU A 36 -3.78 11.29 4.36
N SER A 37 -3.83 10.25 3.53
CA SER A 37 -3.10 9.01 3.80
C SER A 37 -1.59 9.21 3.86
N TRP A 38 -1.04 10.14 3.06
CA TRP A 38 0.37 10.52 3.14
C TRP A 38 0.71 11.21 4.46
N ARG A 39 -0.11 12.18 4.91
CA ARG A 39 0.11 12.86 6.19
C ARG A 39 0.13 11.89 7.37
N GLN A 40 -0.71 10.85 7.35
CA GLN A 40 -0.70 9.83 8.39
C GLN A 40 0.60 9.03 8.42
N ILE A 41 1.14 8.66 7.25
CA ILE A 41 2.46 8.00 7.15
C ILE A 41 3.55 8.95 7.67
N ASP A 42 3.52 10.21 7.23
CA ASP A 42 4.54 11.21 7.57
C ASP A 42 4.65 11.44 9.09
N VAL A 43 3.54 11.48 9.81
CA VAL A 43 3.52 11.58 11.28
C VAL A 43 4.23 10.40 11.94
N GLU A 44 3.96 9.17 11.48
CA GLU A 44 4.58 7.98 12.06
C GLU A 44 6.08 7.88 11.68
N LEU A 45 6.47 8.35 10.49
CA LEU A 45 7.88 8.48 10.11
C LEU A 45 8.63 9.45 11.04
N HIS A 46 8.04 10.61 11.35
CA HIS A 46 8.63 11.55 12.32
C HIS A 46 8.76 10.94 13.70
N ARG A 47 7.70 10.28 14.19
CA ARG A 47 7.73 9.58 15.48
C ARG A 47 8.88 8.58 15.54
N ARG A 48 9.09 7.81 14.48
CA ARG A 48 10.22 6.89 14.38
C ARG A 48 11.55 7.60 14.53
N TYR A 49 11.76 8.72 13.83
CA TYR A 49 13.01 9.48 13.94
C TYR A 49 13.25 10.04 15.34
N ASP A 50 12.19 10.36 16.08
CA ASP A 50 12.29 10.88 17.45
C ASP A 50 12.61 9.78 18.47
N LEU A 51 12.16 8.54 18.22
CA LEU A 51 12.44 7.38 19.07
C LEU A 51 13.87 6.85 18.92
N ILE A 52 14.44 6.91 17.72
CA ILE A 52 15.74 6.29 17.40
C ILE A 52 16.89 6.77 18.30
N PRO A 53 17.09 8.08 18.57
CA PRO A 53 18.21 8.54 19.41
C PRO A 53 18.14 7.96 20.83
N ASN A 54 16.95 7.94 21.44
CA ASN A 54 16.75 7.39 22.78
C ASN A 54 17.00 5.88 22.81
N LEU A 55 16.57 5.18 21.76
CA LEU A 55 16.83 3.76 21.60
C LEU A 55 18.33 3.49 21.48
N VAL A 56 19.03 4.19 20.58
CA VAL A 56 20.48 4.05 20.39
C VAL A 56 21.25 4.31 21.68
N GLU A 57 20.91 5.35 22.42
CA GLU A 57 21.57 5.66 23.70
C GLU A 57 21.35 4.56 24.74
N THR A 58 20.12 4.04 24.82
CA THR A 58 19.78 2.94 25.74
C THR A 58 20.56 1.67 25.39
N VAL A 59 20.65 1.30 24.10
CA VAL A 59 21.41 0.12 23.68
C VAL A 59 22.91 0.31 23.87
N ARG A 60 23.44 1.52 23.57
CA ARG A 60 24.87 1.86 23.73
C ARG A 60 25.38 1.66 25.15
N ALA A 61 24.55 1.93 26.16
CA ALA A 61 24.91 1.73 27.56
C ALA A 61 25.26 0.28 27.93
N TYR A 62 24.75 -0.71 27.18
CA TYR A 62 24.96 -2.14 27.42
C TYR A 62 25.81 -2.83 26.36
N ALA A 63 25.79 -2.33 25.12
CA ALA A 63 26.43 -2.96 23.96
C ALA A 63 27.49 -2.06 23.31
N ALA A 64 28.40 -1.49 24.11
CA ALA A 64 29.39 -0.51 23.64
C ALA A 64 30.36 -1.02 22.54
N HIS A 65 30.45 -2.34 22.34
CA HIS A 65 31.26 -2.96 21.28
C HIS A 65 30.55 -2.96 19.90
N GLU A 66 29.24 -2.75 19.85
CA GLU A 66 28.41 -2.74 18.62
C GLU A 66 28.36 -1.36 17.94
N ARG A 67 29.45 -0.57 18.02
CA ARG A 67 29.46 0.83 17.54
C ARG A 67 29.02 0.97 16.09
N HIS A 68 29.46 0.05 15.23
CA HIS A 68 29.13 0.04 13.81
C HIS A 68 27.60 -0.04 13.56
N VAL A 69 26.86 -0.78 14.39
CA VAL A 69 25.39 -0.90 14.28
C VAL A 69 24.73 0.45 14.57
N PHE A 70 25.15 1.12 15.64
CA PHE A 70 24.55 2.40 16.05
C PHE A 70 24.90 3.54 15.09
N GLU A 71 26.14 3.55 14.59
CA GLU A 71 26.59 4.51 13.58
C GLU A 71 25.78 4.35 12.28
N GLU A 72 25.53 3.11 11.86
CA GLU A 72 24.74 2.84 10.66
C GLU A 72 23.27 3.26 10.82
N VAL A 73 22.65 2.97 11.96
CA VAL A 73 21.29 3.44 12.27
C VAL A 73 21.23 4.98 12.30
N ALA A 74 22.21 5.65 12.90
CA ALA A 74 22.27 7.10 12.95
C ALA A 74 22.47 7.73 11.56
N ARG A 75 23.32 7.13 10.73
CA ARG A 75 23.56 7.53 9.35
C ARG A 75 22.29 7.41 8.51
N LEU A 76 21.63 6.24 8.57
CA LEU A 76 20.40 5.97 7.82
C LEU A 76 19.23 6.82 8.29
N ARG A 77 19.11 7.11 9.59
CA ARG A 77 18.14 8.08 10.11
C ARG A 77 18.35 9.45 9.46
N THR A 78 19.59 9.91 9.41
CA THR A 78 19.93 11.21 8.81
C THR A 78 19.60 11.23 7.32
N GLN A 79 19.91 10.13 6.61
CA GLN A 79 19.56 9.96 5.21
C GLN A 79 18.04 10.02 4.98
N ALA A 80 17.25 9.30 5.79
CA ALA A 80 15.79 9.32 5.71
C ALA A 80 15.21 10.72 5.97
N VAL A 81 15.72 11.42 7.00
CA VAL A 81 15.35 12.80 7.32
C VAL A 81 15.67 13.76 6.18
N ASN A 82 16.79 13.58 5.48
CA ASN A 82 17.20 14.46 4.38
C ASN A 82 16.32 14.32 3.13
N VAL A 83 15.63 13.20 2.95
CA VAL A 83 14.76 12.93 1.79
C VAL A 83 13.27 13.16 2.08
N GLN A 84 12.92 13.85 3.16
CA GLN A 84 11.52 14.11 3.52
C GLN A 84 10.72 14.84 2.42
N GLY A 85 11.38 15.75 1.68
CA GLY A 85 10.79 16.48 0.55
C GLY A 85 10.98 15.83 -0.83
N ALA A 86 11.55 14.62 -0.87
CA ALA A 86 11.78 13.86 -2.09
C ALA A 86 10.50 13.19 -2.60
N THR A 87 10.56 12.51 -3.74
CA THR A 87 9.40 11.75 -4.24
C THR A 87 9.07 10.57 -3.31
N PRO A 88 7.81 10.08 -3.29
CA PRO A 88 7.43 8.92 -2.49
C PRO A 88 8.36 7.71 -2.70
N GLU A 89 8.83 7.47 -3.92
CA GLU A 89 9.73 6.36 -4.24
C GLU A 89 11.12 6.54 -3.62
N GLN A 90 11.69 7.74 -3.72
CA GLN A 90 13.00 8.05 -3.13
C GLN A 90 12.94 7.95 -1.60
N ARG A 91 11.85 8.45 -1.01
CA ARG A 91 11.61 8.36 0.41
C ARG A 91 11.46 6.91 0.85
N ALA A 92 10.67 6.11 0.12
CA ALA A 92 10.46 4.70 0.42
C ALA A 92 11.76 3.89 0.46
N ALA A 93 12.70 4.18 -0.46
CA ALA A 93 14.01 3.53 -0.46
C ALA A 93 14.80 3.83 0.83
N ALA A 94 14.93 5.10 1.20
CA ALA A 94 15.64 5.49 2.43
C ALA A 94 14.95 4.95 3.70
N GLU A 95 13.62 4.99 3.76
CA GLU A 95 12.89 4.42 4.90
C GLU A 95 13.08 2.91 5.00
N GLY A 96 13.19 2.21 3.87
CA GLY A 96 13.43 0.78 3.80
C GLY A 96 14.82 0.38 4.31
N GLU A 97 15.86 1.12 3.93
CA GLU A 97 17.22 0.95 4.46
C GLU A 97 17.23 1.14 5.99
N LEU A 98 16.59 2.21 6.49
CA LEU A 98 16.47 2.47 7.93
C LEU A 98 15.73 1.34 8.67
N SER A 99 14.58 0.89 8.16
CA SER A 99 13.87 -0.27 8.74
C SER A 99 14.77 -1.52 8.76
N GLY A 100 15.60 -1.72 7.73
CA GLY A 100 16.59 -2.81 7.67
C GLY A 100 17.64 -2.74 8.78
N ALA A 101 18.26 -1.57 8.96
CA ALA A 101 19.26 -1.38 10.01
C ALA A 101 18.67 -1.48 11.43
N LEU A 102 17.43 -1.02 11.63
CA LEU A 102 16.73 -1.19 12.91
C LEU A 102 16.48 -2.67 13.23
N ARG A 103 16.09 -3.48 12.24
CA ARG A 103 15.98 -4.95 12.41
C ARG A 103 17.33 -5.57 12.77
N GLN A 104 18.40 -5.18 12.09
CA GLN A 104 19.74 -5.68 12.40
C GLN A 104 20.17 -5.31 13.83
N MET A 105 19.85 -4.10 14.28
CA MET A 105 20.11 -3.67 15.65
C MET A 105 19.34 -4.51 16.67
N MET A 106 18.07 -4.83 16.40
CA MET A 106 17.28 -5.70 17.29
C MET A 106 17.88 -7.10 17.39
N ILE A 107 18.43 -7.64 16.30
CA ILE A 107 19.14 -8.93 16.31
C ILE A 107 20.40 -8.83 17.18
N SER A 108 21.20 -7.77 17.06
CA SER A 108 22.40 -7.58 17.90
C SER A 108 22.08 -7.48 19.39
N VAL A 109 20.90 -6.96 19.76
CA VAL A 109 20.44 -6.88 21.16
C VAL A 109 20.21 -8.27 21.78
N GLU A 110 19.93 -9.30 20.98
CA GLU A 110 19.69 -10.65 21.51
C GLU A 110 20.90 -11.22 22.27
N ALA A 111 22.12 -10.77 21.93
CA ALA A 111 23.35 -11.14 22.63
C ALA A 111 23.49 -10.53 24.05
N TYR A 112 22.59 -9.62 24.44
CA TYR A 112 22.68 -8.86 25.70
C TYR A 112 21.44 -9.07 26.59
N PRO A 113 21.40 -10.13 27.42
CA PRO A 113 20.24 -10.46 28.26
C PRO A 113 19.82 -9.35 29.24
N GLN A 114 20.78 -8.54 29.71
CA GLN A 114 20.49 -7.40 30.59
C GLN A 114 19.64 -6.32 29.90
N LEU A 115 19.76 -6.19 28.58
CA LEU A 115 18.98 -5.23 27.80
C LEU A 115 17.58 -5.77 27.52
N GLN A 116 17.43 -7.09 27.35
CA GLN A 116 16.13 -7.75 27.19
C GLN A 116 15.22 -7.62 28.41
N SER A 117 15.79 -7.40 29.60
CA SER A 117 15.03 -7.15 30.83
C SER A 117 14.93 -5.67 31.19
N ASN A 118 15.55 -4.78 30.42
CA ASN A 118 15.49 -3.34 30.68
C ASN A 118 14.14 -2.78 30.25
N GLN A 119 13.36 -2.27 31.21
CA GLN A 119 12.01 -1.78 30.97
C GLN A 119 11.96 -0.59 30.00
N ASN A 120 12.94 0.30 30.01
CA ASN A 120 13.00 1.45 29.10
C ASN A 120 13.25 0.99 27.67
N PHE A 121 14.17 0.04 27.46
CA PHE A 121 14.42 -0.56 26.17
C PHE A 121 13.17 -1.27 25.62
N LEU A 122 12.53 -2.12 26.43
CA LEU A 122 11.31 -2.84 26.02
C LEU A 122 10.17 -1.90 25.64
N ASN A 123 10.04 -0.75 26.32
CA ASN A 123 9.05 0.26 25.96
C ASN A 123 9.38 0.93 24.62
N LEU A 124 10.63 1.35 24.42
CA LEU A 124 11.07 1.95 23.14
C LEU A 124 10.96 0.97 21.98
N GLN A 125 11.30 -0.29 22.19
CA GLN A 125 11.14 -1.35 21.21
C GLN A 125 9.66 -1.53 20.83
N ARG A 126 8.75 -1.58 21.81
CA ARG A 126 7.31 -1.68 21.56
C ARG A 126 6.80 -0.49 20.77
N GLU A 127 7.15 0.74 21.19
CA GLU A 127 6.73 1.94 20.47
C GLU A 127 7.27 1.98 19.03
N LEU A 128 8.51 1.55 18.81
CA LEU A 128 9.09 1.47 17.48
C LEU A 128 8.37 0.43 16.62
N THR A 129 8.09 -0.77 17.16
CA THR A 129 7.34 -1.82 16.46
C THR A 129 5.92 -1.35 16.10
N ASP A 130 5.21 -0.74 17.05
CA ASP A 130 3.88 -0.17 16.80
C ASP A 130 3.92 0.90 15.69
N THR A 131 4.99 1.71 15.68
CA THR A 131 5.22 2.73 14.65
C THR A 131 5.48 2.10 13.28
N GLU A 132 6.33 1.06 13.19
CA GLU A 132 6.58 0.30 11.94
C GLU A 132 5.31 -0.34 11.39
N ASP A 133 4.47 -0.93 12.26
CA ASP A 133 3.22 -1.55 11.86
C ASP A 133 2.23 -0.53 11.28
N ARG A 134 2.16 0.65 11.89
CA ARG A 134 1.35 1.77 11.39
C ARG A 134 1.89 2.33 10.07
N ILE A 135 3.20 2.48 9.92
CA ILE A 135 3.83 2.85 8.65
C ILE A 135 3.49 1.82 7.57
N ALA A 136 3.59 0.53 7.87
CA ALA A 136 3.28 -0.54 6.93
C ALA A 136 1.79 -0.55 6.53
N ALA A 137 0.88 -0.35 7.48
CA ALA A 137 -0.55 -0.24 7.22
C ALA A 137 -0.88 1.02 6.40
N GLY A 138 -0.32 2.17 6.79
CA GLY A 138 -0.46 3.44 6.08
C GLY A 138 0.02 3.34 4.64
N ARG A 139 1.19 2.71 4.41
CA ARG A 139 1.72 2.45 3.06
C ARG A 139 0.75 1.66 2.19
N ARG A 140 0.19 0.57 2.70
CA ARG A 140 -0.82 -0.23 1.97
C ARG A 140 -2.03 0.62 1.59
N PHE A 141 -2.53 1.43 2.53
CA PHE A 141 -3.68 2.30 2.32
C PHE A 141 -3.39 3.43 1.30
N TYR A 142 -2.25 4.11 1.43
CA TYR A 142 -1.79 5.12 0.47
C TYR A 142 -1.64 4.54 -0.93
N ASN A 143 -0.96 3.40 -1.08
CA ASN A 143 -0.76 2.76 -2.39
C ASN A 143 -2.09 2.30 -3.03
N ALA A 144 -3.05 1.83 -2.23
CA ALA A 144 -4.40 1.52 -2.72
C ALA A 144 -5.10 2.78 -3.27
N ASN A 145 -5.06 3.89 -2.53
CA ASN A 145 -5.65 5.16 -2.96
C ASN A 145 -4.98 5.71 -4.24
N VAL A 146 -3.65 5.61 -4.32
CA VAL A 146 -2.87 5.96 -5.52
C VAL A 146 -3.27 5.07 -6.70
N GLY A 147 -3.44 3.76 -6.48
CA GLY A 147 -3.90 2.82 -7.50
C GLY A 147 -5.29 3.17 -8.05
N ASP A 148 -6.27 3.43 -7.18
CA ASP A 148 -7.62 3.81 -7.58
C ASP A 148 -7.66 5.14 -8.34
N TYR A 149 -6.82 6.09 -7.94
CA TYR A 149 -6.70 7.39 -8.58
C TYR A 149 -6.02 7.28 -9.96
N ASN A 150 -4.88 6.59 -10.04
CA ASN A 150 -4.16 6.37 -11.29
C ASN A 150 -5.00 5.57 -12.30
N THR A 151 -5.74 4.55 -11.83
CA THR A 151 -6.70 3.80 -12.66
C THR A 151 -7.79 4.72 -13.21
N ARG A 152 -8.32 5.64 -12.41
CA ARG A 152 -9.33 6.61 -12.88
C ARG A 152 -8.77 7.58 -13.92
N ILE A 153 -7.52 8.02 -13.78
CA ILE A 153 -6.85 8.87 -14.77
C ILE A 153 -6.78 8.15 -16.13
N GLU A 154 -6.57 6.85 -16.14
CA GLU A 154 -6.44 6.07 -17.38
C GLU A 154 -7.79 5.59 -17.95
N ALA A 155 -8.78 5.34 -17.09
CA ALA A 155 -10.05 4.75 -17.49
C ALA A 155 -10.90 5.71 -18.35
N PHE A 156 -11.54 5.18 -19.40
CA PHE A 156 -12.58 5.90 -20.14
C PHE A 156 -13.92 5.83 -19.37
N PRO A 157 -14.70 6.93 -19.28
CA PRO A 157 -14.48 8.24 -19.92
C PRO A 157 -13.71 9.26 -19.07
N SER A 158 -13.25 8.89 -17.87
CA SER A 158 -12.62 9.83 -16.94
C SER A 158 -11.27 10.38 -17.41
N ASN A 159 -10.55 9.67 -18.28
CA ASN A 159 -9.29 10.10 -18.88
C ASN A 159 -9.40 11.39 -19.71
N VAL A 160 -10.52 11.62 -20.39
CA VAL A 160 -10.76 12.87 -21.14
C VAL A 160 -10.79 14.06 -20.18
N ILE A 161 -11.45 13.89 -19.04
CA ILE A 161 -11.56 14.91 -17.99
C ILE A 161 -10.21 15.06 -17.29
N ALA A 162 -9.50 13.96 -17.01
CA ALA A 162 -8.17 13.98 -16.42
C ALA A 162 -7.20 14.82 -17.27
N ASN A 163 -7.14 14.56 -18.57
CA ASN A 163 -6.28 15.30 -19.52
C ASN A 163 -6.70 16.78 -19.65
N SER A 164 -8.00 17.06 -19.71
CA SER A 164 -8.51 18.43 -19.88
C SER A 164 -8.22 19.31 -18.65
N PHE A 165 -8.28 18.74 -17.44
CA PHE A 165 -8.08 19.44 -16.18
C PHE A 165 -6.71 19.19 -15.52
N LYS A 166 -5.78 18.53 -16.24
CA LYS A 166 -4.40 18.24 -15.79
C LYS A 166 -4.32 17.44 -14.48
N PHE A 167 -5.16 16.42 -14.33
CA PHE A 167 -4.97 15.44 -13.26
C PHE A 167 -3.85 14.47 -13.64
N GLU A 168 -2.74 14.54 -12.91
CA GLU A 168 -1.55 13.73 -13.13
C GLU A 168 -1.50 12.55 -12.16
N LYS A 169 -0.81 11.47 -12.56
CA LYS A 169 -0.63 10.27 -11.73
C LYS A 169 0.14 10.60 -10.45
N ALA A 170 -0.23 9.93 -9.37
CA ALA A 170 0.52 9.95 -8.12
C ALA A 170 1.56 8.83 -8.08
N GLY A 171 2.69 9.10 -7.43
CA GLY A 171 3.75 8.14 -7.17
C GLY A 171 3.38 7.15 -6.06
N TYR A 172 3.94 5.94 -6.12
CA TYR A 172 3.70 4.92 -5.10
C TYR A 172 4.76 5.00 -4.01
N PHE A 173 4.37 4.72 -2.76
CA PHE A 173 5.29 4.57 -1.64
C PHE A 173 5.66 3.09 -1.53
N GLU A 174 6.62 2.61 -2.31
CA GLU A 174 7.05 1.21 -2.32
C GLU A 174 8.55 1.08 -2.07
N VAL A 175 8.92 0.19 -1.14
CA VAL A 175 10.31 -0.24 -1.01
C VAL A 175 10.57 -1.18 -2.17
N LYS A 176 11.56 -0.85 -3.01
CA LYS A 176 11.98 -1.73 -4.10
C LYS A 176 12.74 -2.92 -3.53
N ASP A 177 12.02 -3.95 -3.11
CA ASP A 177 12.63 -5.27 -2.92
C ASP A 177 12.65 -6.00 -4.27
N GLU A 178 13.78 -5.91 -4.98
CA GLU A 178 14.04 -6.76 -6.16
C GLU A 178 13.99 -8.26 -5.79
N GLN A 179 14.23 -8.59 -4.51
CA GLN A 179 14.14 -9.95 -3.99
C GLN A 179 12.70 -10.46 -3.84
N VAL A 180 11.73 -9.60 -3.52
CA VAL A 180 10.31 -10.00 -3.39
C VAL A 180 9.65 -10.22 -4.76
N ARG A 181 10.15 -9.57 -5.82
CA ARG A 181 9.71 -9.84 -7.20
C ARG A 181 10.31 -11.11 -7.81
N SER A 182 11.31 -11.69 -7.17
CA SER A 182 11.89 -12.97 -7.59
C SER A 182 11.07 -14.10 -6.95
N VAL A 183 10.18 -14.71 -7.73
CA VAL A 183 9.40 -15.88 -7.27
C VAL A 183 10.35 -16.93 -6.70
N PRO A 184 10.19 -17.39 -5.44
CA PRO A 184 11.05 -18.41 -4.87
C PRO A 184 11.05 -19.64 -5.76
N GLN A 185 12.19 -19.95 -6.38
CA GLN A 185 12.37 -21.15 -7.17
C GLN A 185 12.53 -22.32 -6.19
N VAL A 186 11.42 -22.95 -5.81
CA VAL A 186 11.44 -24.17 -5.01
C VAL A 186 11.76 -25.33 -5.95
N SER A 187 13.05 -25.66 -6.07
CA SER A 187 13.48 -26.91 -6.70
C SER A 187 13.40 -28.05 -5.70
N PHE A 188 12.37 -28.88 -5.82
CA PHE A 188 12.39 -30.21 -5.21
C PHE A 188 13.40 -31.05 -5.99
N GLY A 189 14.57 -31.28 -5.40
CA GLY A 189 15.62 -32.08 -6.02
C GLY A 189 15.06 -33.41 -6.51
N THR A 190 15.42 -33.74 -7.76
CA THR A 190 15.17 -35.00 -8.47
C THR A 190 15.06 -36.21 -7.54
N ILE A 191 13.83 -36.64 -7.25
CA ILE A 191 13.59 -37.95 -6.64
C ILE A 191 13.62 -38.98 -7.79
N GLY A 192 14.69 -39.75 -7.84
CA GLY A 192 14.72 -41.05 -8.52
C GLY A 192 14.95 -40.99 -10.03
N SER A 193 16.21 -40.96 -10.43
CA SER A 193 16.67 -41.56 -11.68
C SER A 193 16.36 -43.06 -11.64
N VAL A 194 15.19 -43.45 -12.17
CA VAL A 194 14.98 -44.83 -12.60
C VAL A 194 15.62 -44.97 -13.97
N ALA A 195 16.72 -45.73 -13.97
CA ALA A 195 17.45 -46.13 -15.15
C ALA A 195 16.59 -47.01 -16.06
N GLY A 196 16.75 -46.78 -17.37
CA GLY A 196 16.43 -47.73 -18.42
C GLY A 196 14.99 -47.67 -18.90
N GLU A 197 14.75 -46.97 -20.00
CA GLU A 197 13.89 -47.54 -21.04
C GLU A 197 14.31 -46.95 -22.40
N GLN A 198 14.47 -47.85 -23.35
CA GLN A 198 15.22 -47.71 -24.60
C GLN A 198 14.49 -46.83 -25.63
N ALA A 199 15.28 -46.17 -26.49
CA ALA A 199 14.77 -45.38 -27.61
C ALA A 199 13.94 -46.25 -28.58
N PRO A 200 12.74 -45.81 -29.01
CA PRO A 200 11.99 -46.53 -30.03
C PRO A 200 12.58 -46.29 -31.44
N PRO A 201 12.65 -47.33 -32.29
CA PRO A 201 13.19 -47.26 -33.65
C PRO A 201 12.26 -46.51 -34.61
N GLN A 202 12.87 -45.76 -35.53
CA GLN A 202 12.18 -45.10 -36.64
C GLN A 202 11.68 -46.13 -37.67
N MET A 203 10.41 -46.07 -38.06
CA MET A 203 9.84 -46.86 -39.17
C MET A 203 9.12 -45.96 -40.18
N GLN A 204 9.39 -46.27 -41.46
CA GLN A 204 8.97 -45.62 -42.71
C GLN A 204 7.46 -45.68 -42.99
N PRO A 205 6.91 -44.84 -43.89
CA PRO A 205 5.49 -44.81 -44.20
C PRO A 205 5.10 -45.89 -45.23
N GLY A 206 4.07 -46.67 -44.92
CA GLY A 206 3.51 -47.71 -45.77
C GLY A 206 1.98 -47.80 -45.64
N ALA A 207 1.33 -47.90 -46.80
CA ALA A 207 -0.08 -47.85 -47.13
C ALA A 207 -1.07 -48.79 -46.37
N GLN A 208 -2.32 -48.27 -46.28
CA GLN A 208 -3.64 -48.95 -46.42
C GLN A 208 -4.03 -50.08 -45.45
N SER A 209 -5.15 -49.91 -44.74
CA SER A 209 -6.37 -50.71 -44.97
C SER A 209 -7.49 -50.34 -43.99
N SER A 210 -8.69 -50.25 -44.57
CA SER A 210 -10.02 -50.09 -43.99
C SER A 210 -10.40 -51.15 -42.95
N GLY A 211 -11.17 -50.74 -41.92
CA GLY A 211 -11.87 -51.65 -41.01
C GLY A 211 -12.70 -50.92 -39.96
N GLN A 212 -14.00 -50.78 -40.21
CA GLN A 212 -15.02 -50.29 -39.26
C GLN A 212 -15.22 -51.29 -38.12
N ILE A 213 -15.35 -50.84 -36.85
CA ILE A 213 -16.23 -51.50 -35.86
C ILE A 213 -16.86 -50.45 -34.91
N HIS A 214 -18.16 -50.64 -34.68
CA HIS A 214 -19.11 -49.90 -33.83
C HIS A 214 -18.72 -49.76 -32.34
N PRO A 215 -19.31 -48.79 -31.62
CA PRO A 215 -19.18 -48.65 -30.16
C PRO A 215 -20.39 -49.23 -29.40
N GLN A 216 -20.16 -50.09 -28.38
CA GLN A 216 -20.95 -50.06 -27.13
C GLN A 216 -20.40 -50.97 -26.00
N MET A 217 -20.44 -50.38 -24.79
CA MET A 217 -20.06 -50.78 -23.42
C MET A 217 -20.80 -52.05 -22.90
N PRO A 218 -20.55 -52.66 -21.70
CA PRO A 218 -19.97 -52.08 -20.46
C PRO A 218 -19.09 -52.99 -19.56
N GLY A 219 -18.41 -52.40 -18.58
CA GLY A 219 -17.69 -53.12 -17.52
C GLY A 219 -17.12 -52.19 -16.46
N ASP A 220 -17.88 -52.04 -15.37
CA ASP A 220 -17.63 -51.25 -14.17
C ASP A 220 -16.51 -51.84 -13.30
N GLN A 221 -15.64 -50.97 -12.75
CA GLN A 221 -15.24 -50.95 -11.32
C GLN A 221 -14.00 -50.04 -11.11
N GLY A 222 -14.15 -48.98 -10.31
CA GLY A 222 -12.98 -48.22 -9.86
C GLY A 222 -13.19 -46.80 -9.34
N ASN A 223 -14.10 -46.61 -8.38
CA ASN A 223 -14.07 -45.63 -7.29
C ASN A 223 -13.42 -44.23 -7.52
N TYR A 224 -14.24 -43.23 -7.86
CA TYR A 224 -13.93 -41.82 -7.63
C TYR A 224 -14.80 -41.30 -6.48
N SER A 225 -14.18 -41.14 -5.30
CA SER A 225 -14.78 -40.41 -4.17
C SER A 225 -14.91 -38.93 -4.53
N GLY A 226 -16.13 -38.40 -4.40
CA GLY A 226 -16.47 -37.03 -4.73
C GLY A 226 -15.81 -36.00 -3.80
N GLY A 227 -15.20 -34.99 -4.41
CA GLY A 227 -15.02 -33.68 -3.78
C GLY A 227 -16.13 -32.75 -4.29
N GLN A 228 -17.06 -32.38 -3.41
CA GLN A 228 -18.09 -31.39 -3.71
C GLN A 228 -17.46 -30.03 -4.00
N LEU A 229 -17.94 -29.39 -5.07
CA LEU A 229 -17.79 -27.96 -5.30
C LEU A 229 -18.43 -27.19 -4.13
N PRO A 230 -17.75 -26.20 -3.51
CA PRO A 230 -18.39 -25.35 -2.52
C PRO A 230 -19.48 -24.47 -3.18
N PRO A 231 -20.60 -24.23 -2.50
CA PRO A 231 -21.67 -23.39 -3.04
C PRO A 231 -21.24 -21.91 -3.14
N ALA A 232 -21.76 -21.24 -4.17
CA ALA A 232 -21.62 -19.81 -4.39
C ALA A 232 -22.14 -19.02 -3.18
N GLN A 233 -21.31 -18.12 -2.64
CA GLN A 233 -21.68 -17.27 -1.52
C GLN A 233 -22.69 -16.20 -1.97
N ALA A 234 -23.78 -16.06 -1.22
CA ALA A 234 -24.80 -15.04 -1.41
C ALA A 234 -24.25 -13.62 -1.16
N PRO A 235 -24.83 -12.58 -1.79
CA PRO A 235 -24.39 -11.20 -1.56
C PRO A 235 -24.67 -10.76 -0.12
N TYR A 236 -23.68 -10.15 0.51
CA TYR A 236 -23.78 -9.52 1.83
C TYR A 236 -24.91 -8.48 1.85
N GLN A 237 -26.00 -8.77 2.59
CA GLN A 237 -26.94 -7.74 3.02
C GLN A 237 -26.32 -7.00 4.21
N GLY A 238 -26.10 -5.69 4.05
CA GLY A 238 -25.58 -4.83 5.10
C GLY A 238 -26.54 -4.74 6.29
N GLN A 239 -26.11 -5.23 7.45
CA GLN A 239 -26.72 -4.88 8.73
C GLN A 239 -26.19 -3.51 9.15
N GLN A 240 -27.08 -2.52 9.09
CA GLN A 240 -26.85 -1.18 9.64
C GLN A 240 -26.78 -1.30 11.16
N ALA A 241 -25.62 -1.00 11.74
CA ALA A 241 -25.54 -0.71 13.17
C ALA A 241 -26.24 0.63 13.44
N PRO A 242 -27.06 0.73 14.51
CA PRO A 242 -27.71 1.99 14.85
C PRO A 242 -26.66 3.00 15.35
N TYR A 243 -26.65 4.18 14.73
CA TYR A 243 -25.91 5.35 15.21
C TYR A 243 -26.43 5.73 16.61
N GLN A 244 -25.62 5.52 17.65
CA GLN A 244 -25.83 6.20 18.93
C GLN A 244 -25.37 7.65 18.77
N GLY A 245 -26.27 8.58 19.08
CA GLY A 245 -26.07 10.01 18.90
C GLY A 245 -24.88 10.55 19.70
N GLN A 246 -24.09 11.41 19.06
CA GLN A 246 -23.13 12.27 19.75
C GLN A 246 -23.90 13.29 20.63
N PRO A 247 -23.48 13.55 21.87
CA PRO A 247 -23.99 14.66 22.65
C PRO A 247 -23.56 16.00 22.02
N PRO A 248 -24.35 17.09 22.20
CA PRO A 248 -24.06 18.37 21.57
C PRO A 248 -22.74 18.96 22.05
N VAL A 249 -21.92 19.40 21.10
CA VAL A 249 -20.68 20.14 21.35
C VAL A 249 -21.06 21.49 21.96
N GLY A 250 -20.62 21.71 23.20
CA GLY A 250 -20.77 22.98 23.91
C GLY A 250 -20.15 24.14 23.12
N GLY A 251 -20.84 25.27 23.11
CA GLY A 251 -20.35 26.51 22.50
C GLY A 251 -19.07 27.03 23.17
N PRO A 252 -18.34 27.92 22.49
CA PRO A 252 -17.09 28.47 23.02
C PRO A 252 -17.36 29.30 24.30
N PRO A 253 -16.48 29.22 25.32
CA PRO A 253 -16.58 30.10 26.48
C PRO A 253 -16.35 31.55 26.06
N ALA A 254 -17.32 32.41 26.39
CA ALA A 254 -17.19 33.84 26.31
C ALA A 254 -16.18 34.32 27.36
N GLY A 255 -15.15 35.06 26.94
CA GLY A 255 -14.33 35.85 27.85
C GLY A 255 -12.86 35.86 27.52
N SER A 256 -12.42 36.82 26.71
CA SER A 256 -11.12 37.50 26.87
C SER A 256 -11.20 38.88 26.20
N PRO A 257 -10.68 39.94 26.84
CA PRO A 257 -10.97 41.33 26.48
C PRO A 257 -10.17 41.83 25.27
N SER A 258 -10.79 42.73 24.50
CA SER A 258 -10.18 43.49 23.41
C SER A 258 -9.09 44.44 23.92
N PRO A 259 -7.91 44.53 23.27
CA PRO A 259 -7.03 45.68 23.42
C PRO A 259 -7.55 46.86 22.59
N GLN A 260 -7.88 47.95 23.27
CA GLN A 260 -8.10 49.28 22.70
C GLN A 260 -6.77 49.97 22.40
N ASP A 261 -6.77 50.69 21.29
CA ASP A 261 -6.10 51.96 20.99
C ASP A 261 -4.56 52.04 20.94
N GLY A 262 -4.06 52.40 19.76
CA GLY A 262 -2.69 52.88 19.57
C GLY A 262 -2.19 52.95 18.13
N GLN A 263 -2.86 53.67 17.22
CA GLN A 263 -2.16 54.23 16.05
C GLN A 263 -1.30 55.43 16.49
N PRO A 264 -0.14 55.65 15.84
CA PRO A 264 -0.07 56.75 14.88
C PRO A 264 0.64 56.37 13.55
N PRO A 265 0.57 57.22 12.52
CA PRO A 265 0.82 56.85 11.13
C PRO A 265 2.30 57.02 10.76
N PHE A 266 2.81 56.14 9.89
CA PHE A 266 4.03 56.41 9.13
C PHE A 266 3.72 56.52 7.63
N THR A 267 3.68 57.79 7.24
CA THR A 267 4.06 58.41 5.97
C THR A 267 4.74 57.52 4.93
N GLY A 268 4.25 57.61 3.70
CA GLY A 268 4.91 57.12 2.50
C GLY A 268 6.16 57.95 2.13
N GLY A 269 7.01 57.34 1.31
CA GLY A 269 8.15 58.00 0.69
C GLY A 269 9.01 57.04 -0.13
N GLN A 270 8.90 57.21 -1.46
CA GLN A 270 9.75 56.75 -2.57
C GLN A 270 9.60 55.31 -3.06
#